data_AF-A0A848Z8Z7-F1
#
_entry.id   AF-A0A848Z8Z7-F1
#
_cell.length_a   1.000
_cell.length_b   1.000
_cell.length_c   1.000
_cell.angle_alpha   90.00
_cell.angle_beta   90.00
_cell.angle_gamma   90.00
#
_symmetry.space_group_name_H-M   'P 1'
#
loop_
_entity.id
_entity.type
_entity.pdbx_description
1 polymer ?
#
loop_
_entity_poly.entity_id
_entity_poly.type
_entity_poly.pdbx_seq_one_letter_code
_entity_poly.pdbx_strand_id
1 'polypeptide(L)'
;MPADPPKPRGKPRSPRRKPVAKLRITVTHLEMTHPPAHRPVPMPGGALALLHAERPTTSFYRYLYNTVGEPWLWGDRRAFDDDAIRAILDDPRTTVLVLYRNGVPAGFAELHRRDERTTELVYLGLVPEFMDQGLGRYLLQAAVEHGWGHDGIERMIVQTCDLDHPKAVVLYQWIGFVPTGQEQLVRDDPRALGLIPATAAPHRPMAKGRPPSAGPG
;
A
#
# COMPACT_ATOMS: atom_id res chain seq x y z
N MET A 1 23.87 20.12 -60.29
CA MET A 1 22.67 19.80 -59.47
C MET A 1 23.06 18.68 -58.52
N PRO A 2 23.07 18.88 -57.19
CA PRO A 2 23.34 17.80 -56.26
C PRO A 2 22.07 16.97 -56.03
N ALA A 3 22.22 15.65 -56.08
CA ALA A 3 21.16 14.67 -55.87
C ALA A 3 20.68 14.63 -54.41
N ASP A 4 19.37 14.43 -54.22
CA ASP A 4 18.74 14.28 -52.91
C ASP A 4 19.26 13.02 -52.17
N PRO A 5 19.53 13.10 -50.85
CA PRO A 5 19.91 11.95 -50.06
C PRO A 5 18.74 10.98 -49.86
N PRO A 6 19.00 9.66 -49.74
CA PRO A 6 17.94 8.66 -49.58
C PRO A 6 17.27 8.79 -48.21
N LYS A 7 15.92 8.75 -48.20
CA LYS A 7 15.12 8.80 -46.96
C LYS A 7 15.44 7.60 -46.05
N PRO A 8 15.56 7.82 -44.72
CA PRO A 8 15.83 6.74 -43.78
C PRO A 8 14.66 5.75 -43.72
N ARG A 9 15.00 4.46 -43.76
CA ARG A 9 14.08 3.33 -43.59
C ARG A 9 13.34 3.43 -42.26
N GLY A 10 12.04 3.13 -42.30
CA GLY A 10 11.08 3.34 -41.21
C GLY A 10 11.53 2.77 -39.86
N LYS A 11 11.24 3.52 -38.80
CA LYS A 11 11.49 3.12 -37.41
C LYS A 11 10.80 1.77 -37.11
N PRO A 12 11.46 0.83 -36.41
CA PRO A 12 10.80 -0.40 -35.99
C PRO A 12 9.59 -0.06 -35.11
N ARG A 13 8.42 -0.62 -35.45
CA ARG A 13 7.20 -0.47 -34.66
C ARG A 13 7.45 -1.07 -33.28
N SER A 14 7.41 -0.24 -32.24
CA SER A 14 7.45 -0.69 -30.85
C SER A 14 6.41 -1.79 -30.64
N PRO A 15 6.73 -2.90 -29.96
CA PRO A 15 5.78 -3.98 -29.75
C PRO A 15 4.55 -3.43 -29.01
N ARG A 16 3.36 -3.65 -29.57
CA ARG A 16 2.09 -3.27 -28.95
C ARG A 16 1.98 -3.99 -27.60
N ARG A 17 2.09 -3.25 -26.49
CA ARG A 17 1.74 -3.75 -25.15
C ARG A 17 0.34 -4.36 -25.21
N LYS A 18 0.21 -5.64 -24.82
CA LYS A 18 -1.11 -6.27 -24.72
C LYS A 18 -1.96 -5.46 -23.74
N PRO A 19 -3.27 -5.29 -24.00
CA PRO A 19 -4.16 -4.65 -23.03
C PRO A 19 -4.11 -5.43 -21.71
N VAL A 20 -3.71 -4.74 -20.63
CA VAL A 20 -3.70 -5.30 -19.28
C VAL A 20 -5.08 -5.05 -18.66
N ALA A 21 -5.60 -6.03 -17.91
CA ALA A 21 -6.85 -5.86 -17.19
C ALA A 21 -6.75 -4.67 -16.22
N LYS A 22 -7.84 -3.90 -16.09
CA LYS A 22 -7.88 -2.69 -15.26
C LYS A 22 -8.85 -2.87 -14.09
N LEU A 23 -8.50 -2.31 -12.94
CA LEU A 23 -9.36 -2.19 -11.77
C LEU A 23 -9.85 -0.75 -11.64
N ARG A 24 -11.14 -0.58 -11.38
CA ARG A 24 -11.71 0.69 -10.92
C ARG A 24 -11.72 0.66 -9.40
N ILE A 25 -11.15 1.69 -8.80
CA ILE A 25 -10.86 1.75 -7.37
C ILE A 25 -11.40 3.08 -6.85
N THR A 26 -12.20 3.02 -5.78
CA THR A 26 -12.60 4.21 -5.03
C THR A 26 -11.64 4.39 -3.87
N VAL A 27 -10.83 5.45 -3.91
CA VAL A 27 -9.94 5.83 -2.81
C VAL A 27 -10.69 6.80 -1.91
N THR A 28 -10.69 6.52 -0.60
CA THR A 28 -11.15 7.42 0.45
C THR A 28 -9.92 8.02 1.14
N HIS A 29 -9.91 9.35 1.23
CA HIS A 29 -8.89 10.12 1.93
C HIS A 29 -9.42 10.44 3.33
N LEU A 30 -8.61 10.20 4.36
CA LEU A 30 -8.95 10.54 5.74
C LEU A 30 -7.82 11.34 6.39
N GLU A 31 -8.20 12.24 7.30
CA GLU A 31 -7.28 13.11 8.02
C GLU A 31 -7.59 13.12 9.52
N MET A 32 -6.56 13.29 10.34
CA MET A 32 -6.64 13.49 11.78
C MET A 32 -5.81 14.74 12.11
N THR A 33 -6.44 15.79 12.63
CA THR A 33 -5.79 17.10 12.89
C THR A 33 -5.42 17.32 14.35
N HIS A 34 -5.70 16.35 15.20
CA HIS A 34 -5.34 16.37 16.62
C HIS A 34 -4.94 14.96 17.04
N PRO A 35 -3.97 14.80 17.96
CA PRO A 35 -3.67 13.51 18.55
C PRO A 35 -4.93 12.84 19.11
N PRO A 36 -5.01 11.51 19.03
CA PRO A 36 -6.16 10.79 19.55
C PRO A 36 -6.41 11.08 21.04
N ALA A 37 -7.66 11.41 21.38
CA ALA A 37 -8.08 11.61 22.78
C ALA A 37 -8.56 10.31 23.47
N HIS A 38 -8.48 9.15 22.80
CA HIS A 38 -9.00 7.89 23.33
C HIS A 38 -8.03 7.24 24.32
N ARG A 39 -8.57 6.42 25.23
CA ARG A 39 -7.73 5.62 26.14
C ARG A 39 -6.89 4.61 25.35
N PRO A 40 -5.63 4.38 25.76
CA PRO A 40 -4.81 3.34 25.15
C PRO A 40 -5.54 1.99 25.11
N VAL A 41 -5.52 1.34 23.95
CA VAL A 41 -5.95 -0.05 23.76
C VAL A 41 -5.07 -0.92 24.65
N PRO A 42 -5.68 -1.75 25.51
CA PRO A 42 -4.94 -2.73 26.28
C PRO A 42 -4.12 -3.62 25.36
N MET A 43 -2.85 -3.83 25.71
CA MET A 43 -1.98 -4.77 25.00
C MET A 43 -2.67 -6.14 24.91
N PRO A 44 -2.90 -6.69 23.71
CA PRO A 44 -3.54 -8.00 23.59
C PRO A 44 -2.70 -9.08 24.28
N GLY A 45 -3.34 -9.96 25.06
CA GLY A 45 -2.63 -10.95 25.88
C GLY A 45 -1.78 -11.91 25.05
N GLY A 46 -0.63 -12.34 25.58
CA GLY A 46 0.36 -13.22 24.92
C GLY A 46 1.69 -12.51 24.63
N ALA A 47 2.67 -13.21 24.06
CA ALA A 47 3.98 -12.62 23.80
C ALA A 47 3.94 -11.72 22.56
N LEU A 48 3.90 -10.41 22.77
CA LEU A 48 3.96 -9.40 21.72
C LEU A 48 5.22 -8.55 21.85
N ALA A 49 5.75 -8.13 20.71
CA ALA A 49 6.75 -7.08 20.62
C ALA A 49 6.38 -6.16 19.46
N LEU A 50 6.47 -4.85 19.68
CA LEU A 50 6.38 -3.86 18.63
C LEU A 50 7.77 -3.24 18.47
N LEU A 51 8.35 -3.38 17.29
CA LEU A 51 9.70 -2.90 17.02
C LEU A 51 9.70 -1.92 15.86
N HIS A 52 10.45 -0.84 16.00
CA HIS A 52 10.88 -0.04 14.87
C HIS A 52 11.96 -0.82 14.12
N ALA A 53 11.68 -1.17 12.86
CA ALA A 53 12.66 -1.80 12.00
C ALA A 53 13.57 -0.71 11.42
N GLU A 54 14.67 -0.42 12.10
CA GLU A 54 15.66 0.56 11.64
C GLU A 54 16.39 0.04 10.40
N ARG A 55 16.25 0.75 9.27
CA ARG A 55 16.86 0.39 7.97
C ARG A 55 16.66 -1.10 7.62
N PRO A 56 15.39 -1.55 7.47
CA PRO A 56 15.13 -2.95 7.21
C PRO A 56 15.72 -3.33 5.85
N THR A 57 16.20 -4.57 5.75
CA THR A 57 16.65 -5.08 4.45
C THR A 57 15.49 -5.08 3.44
N THR A 58 15.79 -4.84 2.17
CA THR A 58 14.79 -4.87 1.09
C THR A 58 14.01 -6.18 1.07
N SER A 59 14.67 -7.32 1.31
CA SER A 59 14.03 -8.63 1.35
C SER A 59 13.05 -8.77 2.51
N PHE A 60 13.39 -8.28 3.70
CA PHE A 60 12.49 -8.31 4.86
C PHE A 60 11.28 -7.39 4.65
N TYR A 61 11.48 -6.18 4.14
CA TYR A 61 10.37 -5.29 3.79
C TYR A 61 9.45 -5.91 2.72
N ARG A 62 10.03 -6.52 1.67
CA ARG A 62 9.25 -7.23 0.65
C ARG A 62 8.46 -8.39 1.24
N TYR A 63 9.02 -9.14 2.18
CA TYR A 63 8.27 -10.17 2.90
C TYR A 63 7.03 -9.58 3.58
N LEU A 64 7.19 -8.52 4.37
CA LEU A 64 6.07 -7.86 5.06
C LEU A 64 5.01 -7.34 4.09
N TYR A 65 5.43 -6.51 3.12
CA TYR A 65 4.51 -5.92 2.14
C TYR A 65 3.78 -6.99 1.33
N ASN A 66 4.50 -8.02 0.88
CA ASN A 66 3.91 -9.04 0.04
C ASN A 66 2.92 -9.90 0.80
N THR A 67 3.29 -10.38 1.99
CA THR A 67 2.43 -11.27 2.78
C THR A 67 1.16 -10.57 3.26
N VAL A 68 1.27 -9.33 3.73
CA VAL A 68 0.11 -8.57 4.21
C VAL A 68 -0.77 -8.08 3.07
N GLY A 69 -0.17 -7.61 1.97
CA GLY A 69 -0.88 -6.93 0.90
C GLY A 69 -1.46 -7.83 -0.19
N GLU A 70 -0.99 -9.08 -0.33
CA GLU A 70 -1.48 -9.99 -1.38
C GLU A 70 -3.00 -10.19 -1.38
N PRO A 71 -3.67 -10.44 -0.24
CA PRO A 71 -5.13 -10.62 -0.22
C PRO A 71 -5.92 -9.37 -0.65
N TRP A 72 -5.28 -8.21 -0.64
CA TRP A 72 -5.85 -6.88 -0.89
C TRP A 72 -5.35 -6.25 -2.19
N LEU A 73 -4.72 -7.04 -3.07
CA LEU A 73 -4.22 -6.61 -4.38
C LEU A 73 -3.17 -5.49 -4.31
N TRP A 74 -2.38 -5.40 -3.23
CA TRP A 74 -1.30 -4.42 -3.14
C TRP A 74 -0.21 -4.70 -4.19
N GLY A 75 -0.11 -3.83 -5.18
CA GLY A 75 0.80 -3.96 -6.33
C GLY A 75 1.92 -2.91 -6.39
N ASP A 76 1.80 -1.79 -5.69
CA ASP A 76 2.65 -0.61 -5.90
C ASP A 76 4.12 -0.90 -5.61
N ARG A 77 4.45 -1.43 -4.42
CA ARG A 77 5.84 -1.75 -4.05
C ARG A 77 6.39 -2.98 -4.78
N ARG A 78 5.52 -3.81 -5.36
CA ARG A 78 5.92 -4.96 -6.20
C ARG A 78 6.39 -4.54 -7.58
N ALA A 79 5.91 -3.40 -8.08
CA ALA A 79 6.35 -2.83 -9.35
C ALA A 79 7.71 -2.12 -9.26
N PHE A 80 8.19 -1.83 -8.05
CA PHE A 80 9.47 -1.16 -7.83
C PHE A 80 10.62 -2.16 -7.82
N ASP A 81 11.74 -1.79 -8.41
CA ASP A 81 13.00 -2.54 -8.27
C ASP A 81 13.59 -2.36 -6.85
N ASP A 82 14.64 -3.11 -6.56
CA ASP A 82 15.24 -3.10 -5.22
C ASP A 82 15.91 -1.78 -4.87
N ASP A 83 16.40 -1.02 -5.85
CA ASP A 83 17.00 0.30 -5.62
C ASP A 83 15.94 1.32 -5.23
N ALA A 84 14.80 1.32 -5.90
CA ALA A 84 13.66 2.16 -5.57
C ALA A 84 13.10 1.84 -4.17
N ILE A 85 12.98 0.54 -3.81
CA ILE A 85 12.58 0.16 -2.45
C ILE A 85 13.60 0.62 -1.42
N ARG A 86 14.89 0.41 -1.68
CA ARG A 86 15.94 0.84 -0.76
C ARG A 86 15.93 2.35 -0.53
N ALA A 87 15.74 3.14 -1.59
CA ALA A 87 15.63 4.59 -1.47
C ALA A 87 14.48 5.03 -0.53
N ILE A 88 13.35 4.32 -0.53
CA ILE A 88 12.24 4.58 0.41
C ILE A 88 12.64 4.23 1.85
N LEU A 89 13.31 3.10 2.04
CA LEU A 89 13.69 2.59 3.36
C LEU A 89 14.86 3.34 3.99
N ASP A 90 15.72 3.95 3.16
CA ASP A 90 16.84 4.79 3.59
C ASP A 90 16.41 6.25 3.87
N ASP A 91 15.19 6.64 3.48
CA ASP A 91 14.67 7.98 3.78
C ASP A 91 14.39 8.12 5.29
N PRO A 92 15.03 9.07 6.00
CA PRO A 92 14.81 9.29 7.44
C PRO A 92 13.40 9.75 7.79
N ARG A 93 12.58 10.12 6.80
CA ARG A 93 11.15 10.42 6.96
C ARG A 93 10.27 9.19 6.92
N THR A 94 10.79 8.05 6.46
CA THR A 94 10.09 6.77 6.46
C THR A 94 10.32 6.04 7.78
N THR A 95 9.27 5.41 8.30
CA THR A 95 9.32 4.54 9.48
C THR A 95 8.59 3.25 9.17
N VAL A 96 9.19 2.11 9.52
CA VAL A 96 8.54 0.80 9.45
C VAL A 96 8.41 0.22 10.85
N LEU A 97 7.19 0.11 11.35
CA LEU A 97 6.88 -0.55 12.61
C LEU A 97 6.44 -1.98 12.32
N VAL A 98 6.98 -2.94 13.05
CA VAL A 98 6.66 -4.37 12.90
C VAL A 98 6.11 -4.90 14.21
N LEU A 99 4.90 -5.45 14.14
CA LEU A 99 4.28 -6.17 15.24
C LEU A 99 4.68 -7.64 15.16
N TYR A 100 5.23 -8.16 16.24
CA TYR A 100 5.56 -9.57 16.41
C TYR A 100 4.63 -10.23 17.41
N ARG A 101 4.26 -11.48 17.13
CA ARG A 101 3.54 -12.37 18.03
C ARG A 101 4.30 -13.68 18.16
N ASN A 102 4.68 -14.05 19.38
CA ASN A 102 5.46 -15.25 19.67
C ASN A 102 6.74 -15.35 18.78
N GLY A 103 7.39 -14.22 18.50
CA GLY A 103 8.58 -14.15 17.65
C GLY A 103 8.33 -14.12 16.13
N VAL A 104 7.08 -14.21 15.68
CA VAL A 104 6.72 -14.19 14.26
C VAL A 104 6.16 -12.81 13.88
N PRO A 105 6.56 -12.20 12.74
CA PRO A 105 5.92 -10.98 12.24
C PRO A 105 4.42 -11.19 12.02
N ALA A 106 3.61 -10.49 12.79
CA ALA A 106 2.15 -10.56 12.77
C ALA A 106 1.53 -9.45 11.91
N GLY A 107 2.26 -8.38 11.64
CA GLY A 107 1.82 -7.26 10.82
C GLY A 107 2.82 -6.13 10.82
N PHE A 108 2.57 -5.11 10.01
CA PHE A 108 3.43 -3.93 9.96
C PHE A 108 2.64 -2.66 9.64
N ALA A 109 3.24 -1.53 9.99
CA ALA A 109 2.83 -0.21 9.57
C ALA A 109 4.01 0.51 8.91
N GLU A 110 3.77 1.17 7.80
CA GLU A 110 4.71 2.09 7.17
C GLU A 110 4.16 3.50 7.30
N LEU A 111 4.98 4.39 7.85
CA LEU A 111 4.69 5.82 7.95
C LEU A 111 5.70 6.62 7.14
N HIS A 112 5.28 7.78 6.66
CA HIS A 112 6.15 8.71 5.97
C HIS A 112 5.81 10.15 6.34
N ARG A 113 6.78 10.91 6.86
CA ARG A 113 6.63 12.35 7.09
C ARG A 113 6.70 13.09 5.75
N ARG A 114 5.55 13.52 5.22
CA ARG A 114 5.44 14.24 3.95
C ARG A 114 6.16 15.60 4.02
N ASP A 115 6.03 16.24 5.18
CA ASP A 115 6.64 17.52 5.53
C ASP A 115 6.77 17.64 7.06
N GLU A 116 7.16 18.81 7.55
CA GLU A 116 7.38 19.08 8.98
C GLU A 116 6.08 19.09 9.82
N ARG A 117 4.90 19.10 9.17
CA ARG A 117 3.58 19.21 9.82
C ARG A 117 2.70 18.00 9.57
N THR A 118 3.03 17.15 8.60
CA THR A 118 2.17 16.08 8.12
C THR A 118 2.87 14.73 8.10
N THR A 119 2.32 13.77 8.84
CA THR A 119 2.69 12.35 8.74
C THR A 119 1.61 11.57 7.99
N GLU A 120 2.01 10.75 7.03
CA GLU A 120 1.12 9.80 6.36
C GLU A 120 1.31 8.39 6.93
N LEU A 121 0.21 7.70 7.21
CA LEU A 121 0.19 6.25 7.36
C LEU A 121 0.03 5.64 5.96
N VAL A 122 1.13 5.16 5.39
CA VAL A 122 1.22 4.72 3.99
C VAL A 122 0.63 3.32 3.83
N TYR A 123 1.04 2.40 4.71
CA TYR A 123 0.55 1.02 4.72
C TYR A 123 0.31 0.58 6.16
N LEU A 124 -0.76 -0.19 6.37
CA LEU A 124 -1.08 -0.82 7.64
C LEU A 124 -1.78 -2.14 7.36
N GLY A 125 -1.29 -3.22 7.94
CA GLY A 125 -2.02 -4.47 7.89
C GLY A 125 -1.41 -5.58 8.72
N LEU A 126 -2.17 -6.65 8.83
CA LEU A 126 -1.78 -7.87 9.52
C LEU A 126 -1.56 -8.98 8.51
N VAL A 127 -0.65 -9.88 8.86
CA VAL A 127 -0.52 -11.17 8.21
C VAL A 127 -1.84 -11.94 8.43
N PRO A 128 -2.41 -12.63 7.42
CA PRO A 128 -3.76 -13.20 7.48
C PRO A 128 -4.03 -14.07 8.72
N GLU A 129 -3.04 -14.85 9.16
CA GLU A 129 -3.08 -15.75 10.30
C GLU A 129 -3.25 -15.03 11.65
N PHE A 130 -3.01 -13.72 11.68
CA PHE A 130 -3.07 -12.87 12.88
C PHE A 130 -4.29 -11.94 12.90
N MET A 131 -5.18 -12.03 11.91
CA MET A 131 -6.41 -11.24 11.85
C MET A 131 -7.42 -11.66 12.93
N ASP A 132 -8.36 -10.76 13.23
CA ASP A 132 -9.45 -10.93 14.21
C ASP A 132 -9.03 -11.28 15.65
N GLN A 133 -7.75 -11.04 16.01
CA GLN A 133 -7.19 -11.24 17.37
C GLN A 133 -7.00 -9.93 18.16
N GLY A 134 -7.62 -8.83 17.73
CA GLY A 134 -7.45 -7.51 18.35
C GLY A 134 -6.13 -6.78 18.02
N LEU A 135 -5.21 -7.44 17.31
CA LEU A 135 -3.88 -6.92 16.97
C LEU A 135 -3.91 -5.68 16.06
N GLY A 136 -4.94 -5.55 15.22
CA GLY A 136 -5.04 -4.45 14.25
C GLY A 136 -5.26 -3.09 14.91
N ARG A 137 -6.09 -3.04 15.95
CA ARG A 137 -6.29 -1.83 16.76
C ARG A 137 -5.02 -1.44 17.52
N TYR A 138 -4.35 -2.44 18.09
CA TYR A 138 -3.10 -2.23 18.81
C TYR A 138 -1.99 -1.69 17.88
N LEU A 139 -1.82 -2.27 16.69
CA LEU A 139 -0.85 -1.79 15.71
C LEU A 139 -1.20 -0.39 15.18
N LEU A 140 -2.48 -0.12 14.87
CA LEU A 140 -2.89 1.20 14.41
C LEU A 140 -2.65 2.28 15.47
N GLN A 141 -2.97 1.99 16.74
CA GLN A 141 -2.70 2.95 17.80
C GLN A 141 -1.21 3.26 17.91
N ALA A 142 -0.36 2.24 17.93
CA ALA A 142 1.06 2.49 18.03
C ALA A 142 1.62 3.24 16.79
N ALA A 143 1.09 2.97 15.60
CA ALA A 143 1.43 3.74 14.40
C ALA A 143 1.00 5.21 14.51
N VAL A 144 -0.21 5.48 15.02
CA VAL A 144 -0.70 6.85 15.25
C VAL A 144 0.13 7.57 16.32
N GLU A 145 0.42 6.91 17.43
CA GLU A 145 1.29 7.45 18.49
C GLU A 145 2.68 7.80 17.94
N HIS A 146 3.27 6.91 17.12
CA HIS A 146 4.55 7.19 16.46
C HIS A 146 4.45 8.36 15.48
N GLY A 147 3.38 8.43 14.69
CA GLY A 147 3.19 9.48 13.69
C GLY A 147 3.02 10.88 14.28
N TRP A 148 2.41 10.98 15.47
CA TRP A 148 2.31 12.21 16.26
C TRP A 148 3.53 12.48 17.15
N GLY A 149 4.41 11.50 17.36
CA GLY A 149 5.55 11.60 18.27
C GLY A 149 6.68 12.53 17.80
N HIS A 150 6.58 13.10 16.61
CA HIS A 150 7.51 14.10 16.09
C HIS A 150 7.04 15.52 16.41
N ASP A 151 7.96 16.38 16.85
CA ASP A 151 7.66 17.78 17.14
C ASP A 151 7.16 18.52 15.90
N GLY A 152 6.11 19.33 16.07
CA GLY A 152 5.56 20.18 15.01
C GLY A 152 4.53 19.52 14.09
N ILE A 153 4.24 18.22 14.26
CA ILE A 153 3.15 17.56 13.53
C ILE A 153 1.81 18.17 13.94
N GLU A 154 1.03 18.57 12.93
CA GLU A 154 -0.31 19.16 13.06
C GLU A 154 -1.39 18.28 12.44
N ARG A 155 -0.99 17.31 11.62
CA ARG A 155 -1.92 16.42 10.92
C ARG A 155 -1.31 15.06 10.64
N MET A 156 -2.13 14.02 10.78
CA MET A 156 -1.91 12.73 10.13
C MET A 156 -2.89 12.52 8.98
N ILE A 157 -2.44 11.87 7.91
CA ILE A 157 -3.28 11.48 6.78
C ILE A 157 -3.18 9.98 6.51
N VAL A 158 -4.25 9.42 5.94
CA VAL A 158 -4.26 8.04 5.44
C VAL A 158 -5.15 7.95 4.21
N GLN A 159 -4.72 7.16 3.24
CA GLN A 159 -5.52 6.79 2.09
C GLN A 159 -5.87 5.30 2.20
N THR A 160 -7.11 4.96 1.89
CA THR A 160 -7.55 3.57 1.77
C THR A 160 -8.49 3.44 0.59
N CYS A 161 -8.66 2.24 0.07
CA CYS A 161 -9.54 2.03 -1.06
C CYS A 161 -10.50 0.86 -0.86
N ASP A 162 -11.47 0.75 -1.78
CA ASP A 162 -12.44 -0.34 -1.77
C ASP A 162 -11.82 -1.73 -2.05
N LEU A 163 -10.53 -1.83 -2.38
CA LEU A 163 -9.78 -3.09 -2.44
C LEU A 163 -9.21 -3.54 -1.10
N ASP A 164 -9.05 -2.62 -0.14
CA ASP A 164 -8.52 -2.95 1.19
C ASP A 164 -9.57 -3.70 2.03
N HIS A 165 -9.16 -4.09 3.25
CA HIS A 165 -10.08 -4.75 4.18
C HIS A 165 -11.35 -3.91 4.39
N PRO A 166 -12.57 -4.49 4.29
CA PRO A 166 -13.84 -3.76 4.49
C PRO A 166 -14.00 -3.00 5.82
N LYS A 167 -13.13 -3.27 6.80
CA LYS A 167 -13.13 -2.66 8.13
C LYS A 167 -12.15 -1.47 8.21
N ALA A 168 -11.37 -1.18 7.17
CA ALA A 168 -10.29 -0.18 7.20
C ALA A 168 -10.82 1.22 7.57
N VAL A 169 -11.83 1.72 6.84
CA VAL A 169 -12.43 3.05 7.11
C VAL A 169 -12.98 3.13 8.55
N VAL A 170 -13.69 2.09 9.01
CA VAL A 170 -14.23 2.05 10.38
C VAL A 170 -13.12 2.03 11.42
N LEU A 171 -12.02 1.32 11.15
CA LEU A 171 -10.86 1.23 12.03
C LEU A 171 -10.14 2.58 12.15
N TYR A 172 -9.96 3.29 11.03
CA TYR A 172 -9.36 4.64 11.04
C TYR A 172 -10.27 5.67 11.73
N GLN A 173 -11.57 5.62 11.49
CA GLN A 173 -12.53 6.49 12.18
C GLN A 173 -12.58 6.24 13.69
N TRP A 174 -12.51 4.96 14.09
CA TRP A 174 -12.48 4.58 15.50
C TRP A 174 -11.34 5.24 16.27
N ILE A 175 -10.18 5.45 15.63
CA ILE A 175 -9.03 6.08 16.27
C ILE A 175 -9.00 7.61 16.14
N GLY A 176 -9.86 8.20 15.31
CA GLY A 176 -10.06 9.64 15.19
C GLY A 176 -9.76 10.25 13.81
N PHE A 177 -9.50 9.44 12.78
CA PHE A 177 -9.44 9.95 11.40
C PHE A 177 -10.84 10.28 10.89
N VAL A 178 -10.96 11.36 10.13
CA VAL A 178 -12.21 11.82 9.52
C VAL A 178 -12.07 11.78 8.00
N PRO A 179 -13.01 11.19 7.25
CA PRO A 179 -12.99 11.25 5.79
C PRO A 179 -13.09 12.69 5.28
N THR A 180 -12.19 13.08 4.38
CA THR A 180 -12.14 14.42 3.77
C THR A 180 -12.49 14.42 2.29
N GLY A 181 -12.44 13.27 1.63
CA GLY A 181 -12.82 13.16 0.22
C GLY A 181 -12.73 11.76 -0.33
N GLN A 182 -13.20 11.60 -1.57
CA GLN A 182 -13.06 10.38 -2.35
C GLN A 182 -12.66 10.69 -3.78
N GLU A 183 -11.90 9.79 -4.39
CA GLU A 183 -11.59 9.84 -5.81
C GLU A 183 -11.73 8.47 -6.47
N GLN A 184 -11.97 8.48 -7.78
CA GLN A 184 -12.03 7.27 -8.60
C GLN A 184 -10.76 7.14 -9.42
N LEU A 185 -10.07 6.02 -9.26
CA LEU A 185 -8.84 5.71 -9.97
C LEU A 185 -9.02 4.46 -10.83
N VAL A 186 -8.29 4.42 -11.94
CA VAL A 186 -8.14 3.22 -12.77
C VAL A 186 -6.68 2.78 -12.72
N ARG A 187 -6.44 1.57 -12.24
CA ARG A 187 -5.09 0.97 -12.14
C ARG A 187 -5.03 -0.33 -12.93
N ASP A 188 -3.83 -0.72 -13.33
CA ASP A 188 -3.59 -2.06 -13.85
C ASP A 188 -3.83 -3.09 -12.74
N ASP A 189 -4.52 -4.19 -13.06
CA ASP A 189 -4.69 -5.30 -12.14
C ASP A 189 -3.32 -5.97 -11.91
N PRO A 190 -2.77 -5.97 -10.69
CA PRO A 190 -1.45 -6.53 -10.43
C PRO A 190 -1.37 -8.03 -10.73
N ARG A 191 -2.51 -8.75 -10.74
CA ARG A 191 -2.59 -10.16 -11.19
C ARG A 191 -2.29 -10.28 -12.68
N ALA A 192 -2.84 -9.37 -13.48
CA ALA A 192 -2.62 -9.35 -14.93
C ALA A 192 -1.19 -8.91 -15.32
N LEU A 193 -0.49 -8.22 -14.40
CA LEU A 193 0.92 -7.89 -14.53
C LEU A 193 1.87 -8.99 -14.03
N GLY A 194 1.35 -10.05 -13.40
CA GLY A 194 2.14 -11.11 -12.79
C GLY A 194 2.88 -10.66 -11.51
N LEU A 195 2.47 -9.54 -10.91
CA LEU A 195 3.06 -9.03 -9.66
C LEU A 195 2.57 -9.81 -8.44
N ILE A 196 1.38 -10.38 -8.53
CA ILE A 196 0.76 -11.23 -7.49
C ILE A 196 0.09 -12.45 -8.13
N PRO A 197 -0.16 -13.54 -7.37
CA PRO A 197 -0.84 -14.72 -7.89
C PRO A 197 -2.21 -14.38 -8.49
N ALA A 198 -2.56 -15.02 -9.60
CA ALA A 198 -3.86 -14.80 -10.26
C ALA A 198 -5.07 -15.18 -9.37
N THR A 199 -4.84 -15.98 -8.34
CA THR A 199 -5.81 -16.42 -7.33
C THR A 199 -6.00 -15.44 -6.18
N ALA A 200 -5.19 -14.37 -6.10
CA ALA A 200 -5.28 -13.37 -5.05
C ALA A 200 -6.62 -12.61 -5.08
N ALA A 201 -7.10 -12.22 -3.90
CA ALA A 201 -8.37 -11.55 -3.66
C ALA A 201 -9.56 -12.24 -4.36
N PRO A 202 -9.95 -13.47 -3.95
CA PRO A 202 -11.02 -14.23 -4.61
C PRO A 202 -12.39 -13.52 -4.58
N HIS A 203 -12.58 -12.58 -3.65
CA HIS A 203 -13.76 -11.75 -3.53
C HIS A 203 -13.85 -10.63 -4.60
N ARG A 204 -12.78 -10.39 -5.38
CA ARG A 204 -12.70 -9.41 -6.48
C ARG A 204 -12.41 -10.13 -7.81
N PRO A 205 -13.43 -10.48 -8.61
CA PRO A 205 -13.23 -11.16 -9.89
C PRO A 205 -12.32 -10.36 -10.83
N MET A 206 -11.41 -11.04 -11.54
CA MET A 206 -10.65 -10.41 -12.62
C MET A 206 -11.59 -10.00 -13.76
N ALA A 207 -11.40 -8.79 -14.29
CA ALA A 207 -12.09 -8.37 -15.50
C ALA A 207 -11.70 -9.32 -16.65
N LYS A 208 -12.70 -10.00 -17.24
CA LYS A 208 -12.47 -10.80 -18.45
C LYS A 208 -12.01 -9.84 -19.54
N GLY A 209 -10.80 -10.05 -20.08
CA GLY A 209 -10.33 -9.29 -21.23
C GLY A 209 -11.39 -9.34 -22.34
N ARG A 210 -11.81 -8.17 -22.84
CA ARG A 210 -12.74 -8.10 -23.96
C ARG A 210 -12.13 -8.90 -25.13
N PRO A 211 -12.83 -9.88 -25.73
CA PRO A 211 -12.30 -10.56 -26.90
C PRO A 211 -12.03 -9.53 -28.00
N PRO A 212 -10.96 -9.69 -28.80
CA PRO A 212 -10.72 -8.80 -29.92
C PRO A 212 -11.98 -8.79 -30.81
N SER A 213 -12.50 -7.60 -31.09
CA SER A 213 -13.60 -7.44 -32.04
C SER A 213 -13.14 -8.02 -33.37
N ALA A 214 -13.81 -9.06 -33.86
CA ALA A 214 -13.67 -9.51 -35.22
C ALA A 214 -13.97 -8.29 -36.13
N GLY A 215 -12.96 -7.84 -36.87
CA GLY A 215 -13.16 -6.83 -37.90
C GLY A 215 -14.06 -7.38 -39.01
N PRO A 216 -14.80 -6.52 -39.73
CA PRO A 216 -15.63 -6.98 -40.83
C PRO A 216 -14.74 -7.57 -41.92
N GLY A 217 -15.17 -8.70 -42.47
CA GLY A 217 -14.54 -9.38 -43.60
C GLY A 217 -14.73 -8.66 -44.93
#